data_AF-A0A428VWD6-F1
#
_entry.id   AF-A0A428VWD6-F1
#
_cell.length_a   1.000
_cell.length_b   1.000
_cell.length_c   1.000
_cell.angle_alpha   90.00
_cell.angle_beta   90.00
_cell.angle_gamma   90.00
#
_symmetry.space_group_name_H-M   'P 1'
#
loop_
_entity.id
_entity.type
_entity.pdbx_description
1 polymer ?
#
loop_
_entity_poly.entity_id
_entity_poly.type
_entity_poly.pdbx_seq_one_letter_code
_entity_poly.pdbx_strand_id
1 'polypeptide(L)'
;MFNRRRITAALIGLLVLVLGGWLVKDVLSDGSSSPAPSTSASVPAHGGAAVPGADSGLPVKALSALPPQAADTWKLVEKGGPYPFPRNDDVVFENREKRLPAKKSGYYHEYTVKTPGSADRGARRLITGQAHELYYTGDHYASFVVVDAAR
;
A
#
# COMPACT_ATOMS: atom_id res chain seq x y z
N MET A 1 37.52 4.93 -31.42
CA MET A 1 38.40 4.01 -30.66
C MET A 1 38.94 4.79 -29.47
N PHE A 2 38.54 4.57 -28.23
CA PHE A 2 38.88 3.46 -27.31
C PHE A 2 38.10 3.75 -25.99
N ASN A 3 37.62 2.85 -25.13
CA ASN A 3 37.35 1.42 -25.21
C ASN A 3 36.42 1.08 -24.02
N ARG A 4 35.21 0.58 -24.31
CA ARG A 4 34.13 0.19 -23.37
C ARG A 4 34.45 -1.09 -22.56
N ARG A 5 35.66 -1.26 -22.04
CA ARG A 5 36.15 -2.57 -21.56
C ARG A 5 36.83 -2.60 -20.19
N ARG A 6 36.75 -1.53 -19.38
CA ARG A 6 37.48 -1.45 -18.09
C ARG A 6 36.63 -1.32 -16.83
N ILE A 7 35.31 -1.19 -16.95
CA ILE A 7 34.44 -0.99 -15.77
C ILE A 7 33.97 -2.34 -15.17
N THR A 8 34.18 -3.46 -15.87
CA THR A 8 33.79 -4.81 -15.45
C THR A 8 34.66 -5.43 -14.35
N ALA A 9 35.72 -4.75 -13.89
CA ALA A 9 36.67 -5.32 -12.92
C ALA A 9 36.52 -4.76 -11.48
N ALA A 10 35.69 -3.74 -11.26
CA ALA A 10 35.60 -3.05 -9.96
C ALA A 10 34.50 -3.58 -9.01
N LEU A 11 33.57 -4.40 -9.48
CA LEU A 11 32.45 -4.91 -8.66
C LEU A 11 32.65 -6.35 -8.11
N ILE A 12 33.65 -7.09 -8.61
CA ILE A 12 33.91 -8.48 -8.20
C ILE A 12 34.83 -8.53 -6.95
N GLY A 13 35.67 -7.50 -6.73
CA GLY A 13 36.57 -7.44 -5.57
C GLY A 13 35.89 -7.15 -4.23
N LEU A 14 34.75 -6.45 -4.22
CA LEU A 14 34.00 -6.14 -2.99
C LEU A 14 33.17 -7.36 -2.50
N LEU A 15 32.84 -8.28 -3.40
CA LEU A 15 32.01 -9.46 -3.12
C LEU A 15 32.80 -10.62 -2.48
N VAL A 16 34.15 -10.55 -2.48
CA VAL A 16 35.04 -11.58 -1.91
C VAL A 16 35.60 -11.20 -0.53
N LEU A 17 35.44 -9.95 -0.07
CA LEU A 17 35.98 -9.48 1.22
C LEU A 17 35.00 -9.48 2.40
N VAL A 18 33.73 -9.85 2.21
CA VAL A 18 32.73 -10.01 3.30
C VAL A 18 32.48 -11.49 3.64
N LEU A 19 33.10 -12.43 2.91
CA LEU A 19 32.85 -13.87 2.99
C LEU A 19 33.86 -14.66 3.86
N GLY A 20 34.70 -14.00 4.65
CA GLY A 20 35.75 -14.67 5.43
C GLY A 20 35.86 -14.16 6.86
N GLY A 21 35.23 -14.86 7.80
CA GLY A 21 35.59 -14.76 9.21
C GLY A 21 34.40 -14.74 10.15
N TRP A 22 33.87 -15.92 10.48
CA TRP A 22 33.59 -16.33 11.87
C TRP A 22 33.28 -17.83 11.84
N LEU A 23 34.24 -18.64 12.28
CA LEU A 23 34.19 -20.10 12.31
C LEU A 23 34.56 -20.60 13.72
N VAL A 24 33.76 -21.54 14.22
CA VAL A 24 33.97 -22.53 15.33
C VAL A 24 33.76 -22.10 16.80
N LYS A 25 32.61 -22.52 17.36
CA LYS A 25 32.40 -23.26 18.63
C LYS A 25 30.88 -23.46 18.79
N ASP A 26 30.30 -24.60 19.13
CA ASP A 26 30.73 -25.87 19.73
C ASP A 26 29.86 -27.01 19.16
N VAL A 27 30.40 -28.23 19.16
CA VAL A 27 29.72 -29.47 18.75
C VAL A 27 29.24 -30.22 20.01
N LEU A 28 28.17 -30.99 19.87
CA LEU A 28 27.66 -32.10 20.70
C LEU A 28 26.65 -31.75 21.82
N SER A 29 25.39 -32.08 21.58
CA SER A 29 24.56 -32.88 22.50
C SER A 29 23.34 -33.42 21.76
N ASP A 30 23.21 -34.73 21.83
CA ASP A 30 22.14 -35.59 21.32
C ASP A 30 20.73 -35.19 21.73
N GLY A 31 19.77 -35.64 20.90
CA GLY A 31 18.60 -36.31 21.45
C GLY A 31 17.24 -35.64 21.24
N SER A 32 16.39 -36.35 20.51
CA SER A 32 14.95 -36.50 20.78
C SER A 32 13.97 -35.46 20.24
N SER A 33 13.25 -35.88 19.20
CA SER A 33 11.79 -35.85 19.05
C SER A 33 11.01 -34.52 19.10
N SER A 34 10.30 -34.25 17.99
CA SER A 34 9.03 -33.50 17.81
C SER A 34 8.21 -33.13 19.06
N PRO A 35 7.42 -32.03 19.06
CA PRO A 35 6.55 -31.63 17.94
C PRO A 35 6.50 -30.13 17.61
N ALA A 36 5.81 -29.85 16.49
CA ALA A 36 5.59 -28.56 15.85
C ALA A 36 5.10 -27.42 16.78
N PRO A 37 5.51 -26.16 16.55
CA PRO A 37 4.78 -25.02 17.05
C PRO A 37 3.51 -24.83 16.21
N SER A 38 2.37 -24.94 16.88
CA SER A 38 1.06 -24.61 16.34
C SER A 38 1.07 -23.19 15.79
N THR A 39 0.77 -23.05 14.50
CA THR A 39 0.32 -21.79 13.92
C THR A 39 -0.95 -21.36 14.64
N SER A 40 -0.82 -20.50 15.65
CA SER A 40 -1.92 -19.63 16.06
C SER A 40 -2.07 -18.56 14.99
N ALA A 41 -2.59 -18.95 13.83
CA ALA A 41 -3.27 -18.02 12.95
C ALA A 41 -4.49 -17.56 13.72
N SER A 42 -4.41 -16.36 14.29
CA SER A 42 -5.55 -15.63 14.79
C SER A 42 -6.51 -15.44 13.61
N VAL A 43 -7.50 -16.32 13.51
CA VAL A 43 -8.63 -16.13 12.62
C VAL A 43 -9.40 -14.93 13.18
N PRO A 44 -9.53 -13.81 12.46
CA PRO A 44 -10.57 -12.87 12.81
C PRO A 44 -11.88 -13.58 12.43
N ALA A 45 -12.59 -14.08 13.44
CA ALA A 45 -14.02 -14.17 13.35
C ALA A 45 -14.56 -12.77 13.02
N HIS A 46 -15.44 -12.68 12.02
CA HIS A 46 -16.74 -12.00 12.04
C HIS A 46 -17.27 -12.03 10.60
N GLY A 47 -18.45 -12.60 10.41
CA GLY A 47 -19.19 -12.64 9.15
C GLY A 47 -19.71 -11.26 8.72
N GLY A 48 -18.81 -10.29 8.58
CA GLY A 48 -19.03 -9.07 7.81
C GLY A 48 -18.72 -9.35 6.34
N ALA A 49 -19.48 -8.72 5.44
CA ALA A 49 -19.14 -8.71 4.02
C ALA A 49 -17.66 -8.34 3.85
N ALA A 50 -16.95 -9.08 3.00
CA ALA A 50 -15.54 -8.80 2.75
C ALA A 50 -15.39 -7.36 2.24
N VAL A 51 -14.48 -6.59 2.85
CA VAL A 51 -14.20 -5.21 2.43
C VAL A 51 -13.61 -5.24 1.02
N PRO A 52 -14.21 -4.57 0.02
CA PRO A 52 -13.69 -4.57 -1.33
C PRO A 52 -12.25 -4.04 -1.39
N GLY A 53 -11.37 -4.79 -2.06
CA GLY A 53 -9.95 -4.47 -2.17
C GLY A 53 -9.07 -4.98 -1.02
N ALA A 54 -9.63 -5.62 0.02
CA ALA A 54 -8.85 -6.20 1.12
C ALA A 54 -7.93 -7.35 0.67
N ASP A 55 -8.21 -7.99 -0.47
CA ASP A 55 -7.37 -9.00 -1.11
C ASP A 55 -6.09 -8.44 -1.75
N SER A 56 -5.96 -7.10 -1.83
CA SER A 56 -4.76 -6.43 -2.38
C SER A 56 -3.49 -6.56 -1.54
N GLY A 57 -3.61 -7.03 -0.29
CA GLY A 57 -2.50 -7.08 0.68
C GLY A 57 -2.16 -5.72 1.32
N LEU A 58 -2.91 -4.66 1.00
CA LEU A 58 -2.81 -3.38 1.68
C LEU A 58 -3.46 -3.44 3.07
N PRO A 59 -2.98 -2.66 4.06
CA PRO A 59 -3.63 -2.56 5.36
C PRO A 59 -5.04 -2.00 5.21
N VAL A 60 -5.98 -2.55 5.97
CA VAL A 60 -7.37 -2.07 6.02
C VAL A 60 -7.55 -1.10 7.19
N LYS A 61 -8.21 0.02 6.96
CA LYS A 61 -8.64 0.96 8.00
C LYS A 61 -10.12 1.28 7.87
N ALA A 62 -10.79 1.44 9.00
CA ALA A 62 -12.14 2.01 9.04
C ALA A 62 -12.10 3.46 8.51
N LEU A 63 -13.13 3.88 7.79
CA LEU A 63 -13.30 5.27 7.38
C LEU A 63 -13.33 6.21 8.59
N SER A 64 -13.94 5.78 9.70
CA SER A 64 -13.95 6.52 10.96
C SER A 64 -12.56 6.72 11.60
N ALA A 65 -11.58 5.90 11.24
CA ALA A 65 -10.19 6.01 11.71
C ALA A 65 -9.32 6.94 10.85
N LEU A 66 -9.85 7.45 9.73
CA LEU A 66 -9.19 8.43 8.88
C LEU A 66 -9.49 9.87 9.37
N PRO A 67 -8.76 10.89 8.87
CA PRO A 67 -9.16 12.27 9.12
C PRO A 67 -10.63 12.50 8.72
N PRO A 68 -11.42 13.28 9.49
CA PRO A 68 -12.86 13.42 9.27
C PRO A 68 -13.21 13.96 7.87
N GLN A 69 -12.30 14.72 7.25
CA GLN A 69 -12.47 15.20 5.87
C GLN A 69 -12.55 14.05 4.85
N ALA A 70 -12.01 12.86 5.14
CA ALA A 70 -12.17 11.70 4.27
C ALA A 70 -13.62 11.23 4.25
N ALA A 71 -14.31 11.20 5.40
CA ALA A 71 -15.73 10.88 5.46
C ALA A 71 -16.59 11.95 4.75
N ASP A 72 -16.21 13.22 4.85
CA ASP A 72 -16.89 14.29 4.10
C ASP A 72 -16.73 14.12 2.59
N THR A 73 -15.51 13.81 2.12
CA THR A 73 -15.27 13.51 0.70
C THR A 73 -16.03 12.26 0.27
N TRP A 74 -16.07 11.20 1.09
CA TRP A 74 -16.82 9.97 0.77
C TRP A 74 -18.31 10.23 0.55
N LYS A 75 -18.95 11.03 1.42
CA LYS A 75 -20.37 11.43 1.24
C LYS A 75 -20.61 12.16 -0.09
N LEU A 76 -19.64 12.96 -0.56
CA LEU A 76 -19.74 13.62 -1.86
C LEU A 76 -19.61 12.62 -3.00
N VAL A 77 -18.72 11.64 -2.88
CA VAL A 77 -18.57 10.55 -3.86
C VAL A 77 -19.86 9.73 -3.96
N GLU A 78 -20.46 9.35 -2.82
CA GLU A 78 -21.74 8.62 -2.80
C GLU A 78 -22.87 9.41 -3.47
N LYS A 79 -22.86 10.73 -3.35
CA LYS A 79 -23.84 11.62 -3.96
C LYS A 79 -23.56 11.92 -5.45
N GLY A 80 -22.34 11.65 -5.94
CA GLY A 80 -21.89 12.09 -7.27
C GLY A 80 -21.58 13.59 -7.35
N GLY A 81 -21.16 14.21 -6.24
CA GLY A 81 -20.80 15.62 -6.16
C GLY A 81 -21.93 16.56 -5.68
N PRO A 82 -21.82 17.88 -5.93
CA PRO A 82 -20.72 18.56 -6.62
C PRO A 82 -19.39 18.47 -5.85
N TYR A 83 -18.29 18.36 -6.58
CA TYR A 83 -16.96 18.22 -5.99
C TYR A 83 -16.28 19.57 -5.75
N PRO A 84 -15.52 19.75 -4.65
CA PRO A 84 -14.87 21.03 -4.35
C PRO A 84 -13.74 21.39 -5.32
N PHE A 85 -13.11 20.40 -5.96
CA PHE A 85 -12.03 20.60 -6.92
C PHE A 85 -12.41 19.99 -8.28
N PRO A 86 -13.36 20.57 -9.01
CA PRO A 86 -13.96 19.95 -10.21
C PRO A 86 -13.00 19.73 -11.39
N ARG A 87 -11.79 20.32 -11.35
CA ARG A 87 -10.74 20.06 -12.35
C ARG A 87 -9.89 18.83 -12.02
N ASN A 88 -10.04 18.26 -10.84
CA ASN A 88 -9.15 17.24 -10.30
C ASN A 88 -9.88 16.11 -9.56
N ASP A 89 -11.07 16.36 -9.05
CA ASP A 89 -11.91 15.32 -8.45
C ASP A 89 -12.66 14.60 -9.56
N ASP A 90 -12.91 13.30 -9.35
CA ASP A 90 -13.57 12.40 -10.30
C ASP A 90 -12.79 12.15 -11.61
N VAL A 91 -11.53 12.58 -11.67
CA VAL A 91 -10.65 12.28 -12.81
C VAL A 91 -10.00 10.91 -12.65
N VAL A 92 -9.60 10.32 -13.78
CA VAL A 92 -8.96 9.00 -13.80
C VAL A 92 -7.63 9.01 -13.04
N PHE A 93 -7.48 8.06 -12.12
CA PHE A 93 -6.22 7.73 -11.48
C PHE A 93 -5.53 6.58 -12.24
N GLU A 94 -4.45 6.88 -12.94
CA GLU A 94 -3.79 5.92 -13.84
C GLU A 94 -3.01 4.79 -13.12
N ASN A 95 -2.81 4.87 -11.79
CA ASN A 95 -2.04 3.89 -11.02
C ASN A 95 -0.66 3.54 -11.66
N ARG A 96 0.06 4.55 -12.15
CA ARG A 96 1.32 4.36 -12.92
C ARG A 96 2.42 3.65 -12.13
N GLU A 97 2.50 3.94 -10.83
CA GLU A 97 3.44 3.33 -9.90
C GLU A 97 3.01 1.92 -9.43
N LYS A 98 1.84 1.45 -9.85
CA LYS A 98 1.31 0.11 -9.54
C LYS A 98 1.23 -0.18 -8.04
N ARG A 99 0.83 0.84 -7.25
CA ARG A 99 0.65 0.71 -5.79
C ARG A 99 -0.70 0.10 -5.43
N LEU A 100 -1.69 0.24 -6.31
CA LEU A 100 -2.96 -0.48 -6.25
C LEU A 100 -2.92 -1.68 -7.21
N PRO A 101 -3.83 -2.66 -7.07
CA PRO A 101 -3.94 -3.78 -8.01
C PRO A 101 -4.00 -3.32 -9.47
N ALA A 102 -3.39 -4.09 -10.37
CA ALA A 102 -3.37 -3.78 -11.79
C ALA A 102 -4.77 -3.96 -12.41
N LYS A 103 -5.30 -2.88 -12.99
CA LYS A 103 -6.63 -2.83 -13.65
C LYS A 103 -6.51 -2.03 -14.96
N LYS A 104 -7.55 -2.11 -15.80
CA LYS A 104 -7.64 -1.32 -17.05
C LYS A 104 -7.62 0.20 -16.75
N SER A 105 -7.17 1.01 -17.71
CA SER A 105 -7.27 2.47 -17.59
C SER A 105 -8.74 2.89 -17.43
N GLY A 106 -8.99 3.95 -16.66
CA GLY A 106 -10.33 4.38 -16.26
C GLY A 106 -10.99 3.53 -15.17
N TYR A 107 -10.28 2.56 -14.58
CA TYR A 107 -10.83 1.78 -13.47
C TYR A 107 -10.86 2.54 -12.16
N TYR A 108 -9.84 3.38 -11.91
CA TYR A 108 -9.71 4.13 -10.68
C TYR A 108 -9.99 5.62 -10.91
N HIS A 109 -10.66 6.26 -9.96
CA HIS A 109 -10.90 7.70 -9.94
C HIS A 109 -10.41 8.33 -8.64
N GLU A 110 -9.87 9.54 -8.69
CA GLU A 110 -9.34 10.24 -7.52
C GLU A 110 -10.25 11.37 -7.03
N TYR A 111 -10.24 11.58 -5.71
CA TYR A 111 -10.98 12.64 -5.04
C TYR A 111 -10.12 13.28 -3.96
N THR A 112 -10.16 14.60 -3.90
CA THR A 112 -9.40 15.38 -2.93
C THR A 112 -10.00 15.25 -1.53
N VAL A 113 -9.16 14.90 -0.57
CA VAL A 113 -9.48 15.01 0.86
C VAL A 113 -8.87 16.30 1.37
N LYS A 114 -9.71 17.24 1.81
CA LYS A 114 -9.23 18.55 2.26
C LYS A 114 -8.27 18.40 3.44
N THR A 115 -7.17 19.16 3.40
CA THR A 115 -6.24 19.29 4.52
C THR A 115 -6.54 20.61 5.24
N PRO A 116 -7.03 20.58 6.50
CA PRO A 116 -7.33 21.80 7.24
C PRO A 116 -6.14 22.75 7.29
N GLY A 117 -6.39 24.04 7.03
CA GLY A 117 -5.36 25.08 7.02
C GLY A 117 -4.48 25.10 5.78
N SER A 118 -4.61 24.15 4.84
CA SER A 118 -3.88 24.24 3.57
C SER A 118 -4.50 25.28 2.63
N ALA A 119 -3.65 26.04 1.94
CA ALA A 119 -4.05 26.94 0.86
C ALA A 119 -4.25 26.22 -0.49
N ASP A 120 -3.80 24.97 -0.59
CA ASP A 120 -3.90 24.12 -1.77
C ASP A 120 -4.73 22.85 -1.50
N ARG A 121 -4.76 21.94 -2.49
CA ARG A 121 -5.46 20.65 -2.39
C ARG A 121 -4.86 19.71 -1.33
N GLY A 122 -3.66 19.97 -0.85
CA GLY A 122 -2.90 19.08 0.03
C GLY A 122 -2.54 17.75 -0.62
N ALA A 123 -2.00 16.83 0.18
CA ALA A 123 -1.52 15.52 -0.25
C ALA A 123 -2.56 14.38 -0.15
N ARG A 124 -3.69 14.61 0.52
CA ARG A 124 -4.63 13.54 0.90
C ARG A 124 -5.64 13.26 -0.20
N ARG A 125 -5.89 11.99 -0.50
CA ARG A 125 -6.86 11.57 -1.54
C ARG A 125 -7.64 10.34 -1.12
N LEU A 126 -8.86 10.22 -1.62
CA LEU A 126 -9.57 8.96 -1.77
C LEU A 126 -9.45 8.50 -3.22
N ILE A 127 -9.30 7.20 -3.44
CA ILE A 127 -9.34 6.56 -4.74
C ILE A 127 -10.47 5.53 -4.74
N THR A 128 -11.41 5.63 -5.67
CA THR A 128 -12.44 4.60 -5.86
C THR A 128 -12.06 3.66 -6.99
N GLY A 129 -12.46 2.39 -6.88
CA GLY A 129 -12.45 1.42 -7.96
C GLY A 129 -13.86 1.04 -8.43
N GLN A 130 -13.97 0.52 -9.65
CA GLN A 130 -15.26 0.11 -10.23
C GLN A 130 -15.95 -1.03 -9.48
N ALA A 131 -15.22 -1.82 -8.68
CA ALA A 131 -15.79 -2.89 -7.86
C ALA A 131 -16.06 -2.43 -6.41
N HIS A 132 -16.36 -1.14 -6.24
CA HIS A 132 -16.64 -0.50 -4.94
C HIS A 132 -15.46 -0.52 -3.96
N GLU A 133 -14.24 -0.71 -4.47
CA GLU A 133 -13.05 -0.54 -3.64
C GLU A 133 -12.86 0.94 -3.30
N LEU A 134 -12.46 1.21 -2.05
CA LEU A 134 -12.10 2.53 -1.59
C LEU A 134 -10.70 2.48 -0.99
N TYR A 135 -9.82 3.36 -1.44
CA TYR A 135 -8.46 3.49 -0.93
C TYR A 135 -8.22 4.91 -0.45
N TYR A 136 -7.36 5.05 0.55
CA TYR A 136 -6.91 6.33 1.05
C TYR A 136 -5.39 6.45 0.96
N THR A 137 -4.92 7.61 0.51
CA THR A 137 -3.53 8.03 0.64
C THR A 137 -3.49 9.33 1.45
N GLY A 138 -2.58 9.39 2.42
CA GLY A 138 -2.29 10.59 3.20
C GLY A 138 -1.08 11.37 2.69
N ASP A 139 -0.36 10.81 1.71
CA ASP A 139 1.02 11.14 1.35
C ASP A 139 1.21 11.26 -0.16
N HIS A 140 0.17 11.74 -0.87
CA HIS A 140 0.20 12.01 -2.30
C HIS A 140 0.64 10.78 -3.12
N TYR A 141 -0.08 9.68 -2.92
CA TYR A 141 0.05 8.40 -3.63
C TYR A 141 1.29 7.57 -3.28
N ALA A 142 2.11 7.99 -2.32
CA ALA A 142 3.30 7.24 -1.92
C ALA A 142 2.97 5.95 -1.15
N SER A 143 1.85 5.91 -0.42
CA SER A 143 1.30 4.71 0.20
C SER A 143 -0.24 4.73 0.23
N PHE A 144 -0.83 3.55 0.41
CA PHE A 144 -2.27 3.35 0.42
C PHE A 144 -2.72 2.44 1.56
N VAL A 145 -3.95 2.69 2.01
CA VAL A 145 -4.73 1.76 2.83
C VAL A 145 -6.04 1.47 2.11
N VAL A 146 -6.57 0.26 2.28
CA VAL A 146 -7.96 -0.05 1.93
C VAL A 146 -8.84 0.58 3.00
N VAL A 147 -9.94 1.18 2.57
CA VAL A 147 -10.90 1.83 3.46
C VAL A 147 -12.14 0.97 3.54
N ASP A 148 -12.45 0.53 4.76
CA ASP A 148 -13.76 -0.02 5.08
C ASP A 148 -14.74 1.13 5.28
N ALA A 149 -15.50 1.45 4.22
CA ALA A 149 -16.45 2.56 4.21
C ALA A 149 -17.64 2.35 5.16
N ALA A 150 -17.90 1.12 5.59
CA ALA A 150 -19.01 0.79 6.48
C ALA A 150 -18.68 1.03 7.97
N ARG A 151 -17.42 1.32 8.31
CA ARG A 151 -16.94 1.44 9.69
C ARG A 151 -16.15 2.70 9.97
#